data_AF-A0A0F6EQ30-F1
#
_entry.id   AF-A0A0F6EQ30-F1
#
_cell.length_a   1.000
_cell.length_b   1.000
_cell.length_c   1.000
_cell.angle_alpha   90.00
_cell.angle_beta   90.00
_cell.angle_gamma   90.00
#
_symmetry.space_group_name_H-M   'P 1'
#
loop_
_entity.id
_entity.type
_entity.pdbx_description
1 polymer ?
#
loop_
_entity_poly.entity_id
_entity_poly.type
_entity_poly.pdbx_seq_one_letter_code
_entity_poly.pdbx_strand_id
1 'polypeptide(L)'
;MKTRLDSHLLFRKTIYDACFKELSPGKSLMDKISTMFAKVAAIAIIIAVIFETSFFFIYSSNLKSYSFWCLIGALFSLIISIIFMIKSVTSSRNYIKTRYPFYIKHMEYKKLSYEISVLKAIRINKLSYLIHKKKLNKNILDTYIDYFDEKSESIKSKNWLPISFLAVFSLPIWNALINKIIPNILKQKDLVLIIIFFVALLLFLVLIFALRTILTSILFKKAEEYRQLNELLRIIKESID
;
A
#
# COMPACT_ATOMS: atom_id res chain seq x y z
N MET A 1 8.21 19.73 36.43
CA MET A 1 7.54 18.53 35.86
C MET A 1 7.06 18.73 34.41
N LYS A 2 6.50 19.91 34.05
CA LYS A 2 6.05 20.27 32.68
C LYS A 2 7.14 20.13 31.59
N THR A 3 8.34 20.65 31.86
CA THR A 3 9.48 20.66 30.91
C THR A 3 10.00 19.28 30.48
N ARG A 4 9.91 18.27 31.36
CA ARG A 4 10.39 16.90 31.07
C ARG A 4 9.40 16.16 30.17
N LEU A 5 8.10 16.32 30.40
CA LEU A 5 7.04 15.74 29.58
C LEU A 5 7.07 16.31 28.15
N ASP A 6 7.25 17.62 28.03
CA ASP A 6 7.37 18.31 26.74
C ASP A 6 8.61 17.82 25.97
N SER A 7 9.72 17.55 26.66
CA SER A 7 10.96 17.04 26.03
C SER A 7 10.81 15.64 25.44
N HIS A 8 10.10 14.73 26.13
CA HIS A 8 9.83 13.38 25.61
C HIS A 8 8.84 13.41 24.45
N LEU A 9 7.83 14.27 24.52
CA LEU A 9 6.80 14.42 23.48
C LEU A 9 7.41 15.02 22.19
N LEU A 10 8.27 16.03 22.33
CA LEU A 10 9.06 16.58 21.24
C LEU A 10 9.97 15.53 20.61
N PHE A 11 10.65 14.71 21.42
CA PHE A 11 11.56 13.71 20.92
C PHE A 11 10.85 12.56 20.18
N ARG A 12 9.68 12.11 20.65
CA ARG A 12 8.83 11.16 19.91
C ARG A 12 8.49 11.68 18.51
N LYS A 13 8.15 12.97 18.41
CA LYS A 13 7.88 13.62 17.13
C LYS A 13 9.14 13.70 16.26
N THR A 14 10.30 14.00 16.83
CA THR A 14 11.58 14.02 16.11
C THR A 14 11.93 12.65 15.53
N ILE A 15 11.79 11.57 16.30
CA ILE A 15 12.02 10.20 15.83
C ILE A 15 11.11 9.88 14.64
N TYR A 16 9.81 10.17 14.78
CA TYR A 16 8.82 9.91 13.73
C TYR A 16 9.12 10.74 12.47
N ASP A 17 9.38 12.03 12.62
CA ASP A 17 9.66 12.93 11.50
C ASP A 17 10.94 12.54 10.75
N ALA A 18 12.00 12.14 11.47
CA ALA A 18 13.23 11.64 10.87
C ALA A 18 13.00 10.38 10.02
N CYS A 19 12.15 9.44 10.46
CA CYS A 19 11.92 8.19 9.74
C CYS A 19 10.92 8.29 8.59
N PHE A 20 9.88 9.12 8.74
CA PHE A 20 8.73 9.09 7.83
C PHE A 20 8.48 10.39 7.06
N LYS A 21 9.00 11.54 7.54
CA LYS A 21 8.94 12.81 6.76
C LYS A 21 10.23 13.06 5.97
N GLU A 22 11.38 12.85 6.61
CA GLU A 22 12.68 12.97 5.94
C GLU A 22 12.95 11.71 5.11
N LEU A 23 12.89 10.53 5.74
CA LEU A 23 13.19 9.24 5.12
C LEU A 23 11.94 8.50 4.62
N SER A 24 11.03 9.23 3.98
CA SER A 24 9.85 8.62 3.33
C SER A 24 10.29 7.77 2.12
N PRO A 25 9.57 6.68 1.76
CA PRO A 25 9.91 5.86 0.61
C PRO A 25 10.07 6.68 -0.68
N GLY A 26 9.16 7.64 -0.91
CA GLY A 26 9.18 8.50 -2.09
C GLY A 26 10.34 9.51 -2.14
N LYS A 27 11.01 9.80 -1.01
CA LYS A 27 12.17 10.69 -0.96
C LYS A 27 13.50 9.92 -0.91
N SER A 28 13.51 8.77 -0.26
CA SER A 28 14.74 8.00 -0.02
C SER A 28 14.99 6.92 -1.06
N LEU A 29 13.94 6.32 -1.63
CA LEU A 29 14.08 5.25 -2.62
C LEU A 29 13.78 5.71 -4.04
N MET A 30 13.01 6.77 -4.21
CA MET A 30 12.46 7.14 -5.51
C MET A 30 12.99 8.50 -5.93
N ASP A 31 13.40 8.59 -7.19
CA ASP A 31 13.63 9.85 -7.86
C ASP A 31 12.29 10.42 -8.42
N LYS A 32 12.35 11.60 -9.02
CA LYS A 32 11.16 12.25 -9.59
C LYS A 32 10.52 11.39 -10.69
N ILE A 33 11.32 10.68 -11.49
CA ILE A 33 10.84 9.84 -12.59
C ILE A 33 10.16 8.59 -12.02
N SER A 34 10.79 7.89 -11.08
CA SER A 34 10.18 6.75 -10.39
C SER A 34 8.84 7.12 -9.76
N THR A 35 8.77 8.29 -9.09
CA THR A 35 7.54 8.79 -8.47
C THR A 35 6.44 9.05 -9.50
N MET A 36 6.79 9.65 -10.63
CA MET A 36 5.84 9.88 -11.72
C MET A 36 5.26 8.57 -12.27
N PHE A 37 6.12 7.58 -12.54
CA PHE A 37 5.68 6.28 -13.02
C PHE A 37 4.78 5.53 -12.03
N ALA A 38 5.08 5.60 -10.73
CA ALA A 38 4.24 5.00 -9.70
C ALA A 38 2.84 5.64 -9.65
N LYS A 39 2.75 6.97 -9.81
CA LYS A 39 1.46 7.68 -9.88
C LYS A 39 0.66 7.28 -11.11
N VAL A 40 1.30 7.20 -12.28
CA VAL A 40 0.63 6.75 -13.52
C VAL A 40 0.11 5.32 -13.36
N ALA A 41 0.91 4.42 -12.77
CA ALA A 41 0.48 3.05 -12.50
C ALA A 41 -0.74 3.01 -11.56
N ALA A 42 -0.74 3.81 -10.48
CA ALA A 42 -1.87 3.89 -9.56
C ALA A 42 -3.14 4.41 -10.23
N ILE A 43 -3.03 5.46 -11.07
CA ILE A 43 -4.17 6.00 -11.83
C ILE A 43 -4.71 4.95 -12.81
N ALA A 44 -3.84 4.21 -13.50
CA ALA A 44 -4.24 3.16 -14.43
C ALA A 44 -5.01 2.03 -13.72
N ILE A 45 -4.67 1.67 -12.48
CA ILE A 45 -5.46 0.71 -11.68
C ILE A 45 -6.86 1.24 -11.40
N ILE A 46 -6.98 2.51 -11.02
CA ILE A 46 -8.29 3.13 -10.75
C ILE A 46 -9.15 3.12 -12.00
N ILE A 47 -8.58 3.48 -13.16
CA ILE A 47 -9.26 3.44 -14.45
C ILE A 47 -9.69 2.00 -14.80
N ALA A 48 -8.83 1.00 -14.55
CA ALA A 48 -9.17 -0.40 -14.76
C ALA A 48 -10.39 -0.83 -13.92
N VAL A 49 -10.46 -0.43 -12.65
CA VAL A 49 -11.62 -0.69 -11.77
C VAL A 49 -12.89 -0.03 -12.30
N ILE A 50 -12.81 1.20 -12.81
CA ILE A 50 -13.95 1.91 -13.38
C ILE A 50 -14.48 1.18 -14.62
N PHE A 51 -13.60 0.78 -15.53
CA PHE A 51 -13.98 0.02 -16.72
C PHE A 51 -14.59 -1.33 -16.36
N GLU A 52 -14.01 -2.03 -15.38
CA GLU A 52 -14.51 -3.32 -14.93
C GLU A 52 -15.89 -3.21 -14.26
N THR A 53 -16.09 -2.20 -13.43
CA THR A 53 -17.40 -1.94 -12.80
C THR A 53 -18.45 -1.58 -13.87
N SER A 54 -18.04 -0.78 -14.86
CA SER A 54 -18.89 -0.42 -16.00
C SER A 54 -19.25 -1.63 -16.85
N PHE A 55 -18.34 -2.61 -17.01
CA PHE A 55 -18.63 -3.88 -17.67
C PHE A 55 -19.83 -4.57 -17.03
N PHE A 56 -19.82 -4.81 -15.71
CA PHE A 56 -20.92 -5.50 -15.03
C PHE A 56 -22.24 -4.74 -15.12
N PHE A 57 -22.18 -3.41 -15.01
CA PHE A 57 -23.38 -2.57 -15.14
C PHE A 57 -23.98 -2.66 -16.55
N ILE A 58 -23.17 -2.46 -17.60
CA ILE A 58 -23.61 -2.50 -19.00
C ILE A 58 -24.05 -3.91 -19.39
N TYR A 59 -23.34 -4.95 -18.94
CA TYR A 59 -23.70 -6.35 -19.18
C TYR A 59 -25.07 -6.71 -18.61
N SER A 60 -25.45 -6.10 -17.49
CA SER A 60 -26.78 -6.25 -16.88
C SER A 60 -27.90 -5.50 -17.61
N SER A 61 -27.57 -4.71 -18.62
CA SER A 61 -28.50 -3.90 -19.44
C SER A 61 -28.65 -4.47 -20.86
N ASN A 62 -29.51 -3.84 -21.67
CA ASN A 62 -29.71 -4.23 -23.08
C ASN A 62 -28.52 -3.85 -24.01
N LEU A 63 -27.48 -3.19 -23.48
CA LEU A 63 -26.33 -2.68 -24.24
C LEU A 63 -25.13 -3.64 -24.25
N LYS A 64 -25.37 -4.96 -24.21
CA LYS A 64 -24.33 -6.00 -24.05
C LYS A 64 -23.18 -5.92 -25.07
N SER A 65 -23.42 -5.43 -26.29
CA SER A 65 -22.35 -5.25 -27.30
C SER A 65 -21.24 -4.29 -26.82
N TYR A 66 -21.60 -3.28 -26.03
CA TYR A 66 -20.64 -2.29 -25.52
C TYR A 66 -19.83 -2.78 -24.31
N SER A 67 -20.28 -3.83 -23.61
CA SER A 67 -19.55 -4.33 -22.44
C SER A 67 -18.18 -4.88 -22.84
N PHE A 68 -18.03 -5.45 -24.04
CA PHE A 68 -16.75 -5.94 -24.54
C PHE A 68 -15.66 -4.85 -24.58
N TRP A 69 -16.01 -3.63 -25.00
CA TRP A 69 -15.07 -2.49 -25.02
C TRP A 69 -14.64 -2.08 -23.62
N CYS A 70 -15.52 -2.18 -22.62
CA CYS A 70 -15.16 -1.94 -21.22
C CYS A 70 -14.15 -2.98 -20.73
N LEU A 71 -14.33 -4.27 -21.06
CA LEU A 71 -13.38 -5.31 -20.68
C LEU A 71 -12.00 -5.09 -21.31
N ILE A 72 -11.94 -4.72 -22.59
CA ILE A 72 -10.68 -4.36 -23.25
C ILE A 72 -10.03 -3.15 -22.56
N GLY A 73 -10.81 -2.12 -22.24
CA GLY A 73 -10.34 -0.93 -21.53
C GLY A 73 -9.73 -1.27 -20.17
N ALA A 74 -10.36 -2.19 -19.42
CA ALA A 74 -9.86 -2.68 -18.13
C ALA A 74 -8.53 -3.44 -18.29
N LEU A 75 -8.45 -4.38 -19.23
CA LEU A 75 -7.23 -5.15 -19.52
C LEU A 75 -6.08 -4.24 -19.96
N PHE A 76 -6.33 -3.31 -20.88
CA PHE A 76 -5.31 -2.40 -21.38
C PHE A 76 -4.78 -1.49 -20.26
N SER A 77 -5.68 -0.98 -19.40
CA SER A 77 -5.31 -0.17 -18.24
C SER A 77 -4.47 -0.97 -17.23
N LEU A 78 -4.78 -2.26 -17.02
CA LEU A 78 -4.00 -3.14 -16.16
C LEU A 78 -2.59 -3.38 -16.72
N ILE A 79 -2.46 -3.61 -18.04
CA ILE A 79 -1.16 -3.77 -18.70
C ILE A 79 -0.31 -2.49 -18.55
N ILE A 80 -0.91 -1.32 -18.79
CA ILE A 80 -0.24 -0.03 -18.56
C ILE A 80 0.26 0.05 -17.11
N SER A 81 -0.58 -0.28 -16.13
CA SER A 81 -0.17 -0.26 -14.72
C SER A 81 1.07 -1.11 -14.45
N ILE A 82 1.09 -2.36 -14.95
CA ILE A 82 2.23 -3.27 -14.76
C ILE A 82 3.51 -2.69 -15.39
N ILE A 83 3.44 -2.21 -16.64
CA ILE A 83 4.60 -1.65 -17.35
C ILE A 83 5.17 -0.46 -16.59
N PHE A 84 4.32 0.47 -16.16
CA PHE A 84 4.76 1.66 -15.42
C PHE A 84 5.29 1.31 -14.03
N MET A 85 4.73 0.29 -13.36
CA MET A 85 5.25 -0.20 -12.09
C MET A 85 6.66 -0.78 -12.24
N ILE A 86 6.91 -1.60 -13.27
CA ILE A 86 8.24 -2.16 -13.57
C ILE A 86 9.24 -1.02 -13.84
N LYS A 87 8.87 -0.04 -14.66
CA LYS A 87 9.71 1.14 -14.94
C LYS A 87 9.99 1.94 -13.67
N SER A 88 9.00 2.10 -12.80
CA SER A 88 9.15 2.82 -11.53
C SER A 88 10.14 2.13 -10.59
N VAL A 89 10.03 0.81 -10.41
CA VAL A 89 10.94 0.01 -9.58
C VAL A 89 12.35 0.04 -10.15
N THR A 90 12.49 -0.10 -11.47
CA THR A 90 13.80 -0.03 -12.14
C THR A 90 14.48 1.33 -11.93
N SER A 91 13.74 2.43 -12.12
CA SER A 91 14.23 3.79 -11.87
C SER A 91 14.64 3.98 -10.41
N SER A 92 13.82 3.50 -9.47
CA SER A 92 14.12 3.54 -8.03
C SER A 92 15.41 2.80 -7.70
N ARG A 93 15.63 1.61 -8.26
CA ARG A 93 16.87 0.84 -8.05
C ARG A 93 18.10 1.59 -8.56
N ASN A 94 18.01 2.16 -9.74
CA ASN A 94 19.11 2.95 -10.31
C ASN A 94 19.42 4.17 -9.43
N TYR A 95 18.38 4.84 -8.92
CA TYR A 95 18.54 5.92 -7.96
C TYR A 95 19.23 5.49 -6.66
N ILE A 96 18.85 4.34 -6.10
CA ILE A 96 19.47 3.84 -4.86
C ILE A 96 20.94 3.46 -5.11
N LYS A 97 21.27 2.83 -6.24
CA LYS A 97 22.65 2.49 -6.61
C LYS A 97 23.56 3.73 -6.68
N THR A 98 23.03 4.86 -7.15
CA THR A 98 23.80 6.10 -7.26
C THR A 98 23.84 6.89 -5.96
N ARG A 99 22.71 7.00 -5.24
CA ARG A 99 22.59 7.83 -4.04
C ARG A 99 23.09 7.14 -2.76
N TYR A 100 22.94 5.83 -2.67
CA TYR A 100 23.19 5.03 -1.46
C TYR A 100 24.02 3.77 -1.77
N PRO A 101 25.22 3.89 -2.37
CA PRO A 101 25.99 2.75 -2.85
C PRO A 101 26.35 1.76 -1.73
N PHE A 102 26.57 2.25 -0.51
CA PHE A 102 26.87 1.42 0.67
C PHE A 102 25.76 0.39 1.01
N TYR A 103 24.52 0.68 0.63
CA TYR A 103 23.35 -0.16 0.96
C TYR A 103 22.95 -1.12 -0.17
N ILE A 104 23.71 -1.17 -1.27
CA ILE A 104 23.42 -2.06 -2.42
C ILE A 104 23.35 -3.53 -1.98
N LYS A 105 24.19 -3.94 -1.01
CA LYS A 105 24.18 -5.29 -0.43
C LYS A 105 22.86 -5.70 0.23
N HIS A 106 21.93 -4.77 0.45
CA HIS A 106 20.62 -5.03 1.04
C HIS A 106 19.48 -4.98 0.00
N MET A 107 19.82 -4.86 -1.28
CA MET A 107 18.83 -4.94 -2.37
C MET A 107 18.36 -6.38 -2.59
N GLU A 108 17.05 -6.55 -2.70
CA GLU A 108 16.41 -7.80 -3.11
C GLU A 108 16.07 -7.74 -4.60
N TYR A 109 16.40 -8.76 -5.39
CA TYR A 109 16.22 -8.75 -6.85
C TYR A 109 14.76 -8.94 -7.36
N LYS A 110 13.75 -8.46 -6.62
CA LYS A 110 12.31 -8.61 -6.95
C LYS A 110 11.80 -7.57 -7.94
N LYS A 111 11.33 -7.95 -9.14
CA LYS A 111 11.01 -7.00 -10.24
C LYS A 111 9.88 -5.99 -9.98
N LEU A 112 8.97 -6.27 -9.05
CA LEU A 112 7.75 -5.47 -8.79
C LEU A 112 7.67 -4.87 -7.39
N SER A 113 8.75 -4.93 -6.60
CA SER A 113 8.78 -4.38 -5.25
C SER A 113 9.92 -3.39 -5.09
N TYR A 114 9.64 -2.30 -4.39
CA TYR A 114 10.67 -1.36 -3.94
C TYR A 114 11.59 -2.02 -2.90
N GLU A 115 12.80 -1.49 -2.80
CA GLU A 115 13.83 -1.98 -1.88
C GLU A 115 13.57 -1.54 -0.43
N ILE A 116 12.56 -2.14 0.19
CA ILE A 116 12.16 -1.84 1.58
C ILE A 116 13.30 -2.17 2.55
N SER A 117 14.06 -3.24 2.29
CA SER A 117 15.21 -3.66 3.09
C SER A 117 16.32 -2.59 3.12
N VAL A 118 16.56 -1.92 1.99
CA VAL A 118 17.48 -0.76 1.93
C VAL A 118 16.94 0.42 2.74
N LEU A 119 15.65 0.74 2.60
CA LEU A 119 15.03 1.83 3.37
C LEU A 119 15.11 1.56 4.87
N LYS A 120 14.87 0.33 5.30
CA LYS A 120 14.97 -0.10 6.70
C LYS A 120 16.38 0.15 7.22
N ALA A 121 17.41 -0.26 6.48
CA ALA A 121 18.80 -0.04 6.89
C ALA A 121 19.18 1.46 6.99
N ILE A 122 18.75 2.29 6.03
CA ILE A 122 18.98 3.75 6.08
C ILE A 122 18.32 4.35 7.33
N ARG A 123 17.10 3.92 7.66
CA ARG A 123 16.37 4.40 8.85
C ARG A 123 17.03 3.93 10.15
N ILE A 124 17.48 2.69 10.24
CA ILE A 124 18.23 2.17 11.41
C ILE A 124 19.43 3.07 11.67
N ASN A 125 20.28 3.29 10.67
CA ASN A 125 21.49 4.10 10.83
C ASN A 125 21.19 5.53 11.30
N LYS A 126 20.14 6.15 10.75
CA LYS A 126 19.70 7.50 11.18
C LYS A 126 19.19 7.51 12.62
N LEU A 127 18.38 6.53 13.00
CA LEU A 127 17.83 6.40 14.35
C LEU A 127 18.91 6.10 15.39
N SER A 128 19.81 5.17 15.11
CA SER A 128 20.92 4.82 16.00
C SER A 128 21.78 6.05 16.30
N TYR A 129 22.08 6.87 15.29
CA TYR A 129 22.78 8.14 15.48
C TYR A 129 22.02 9.10 16.40
N LEU A 130 20.70 9.24 16.23
CA LEU A 130 19.86 10.12 17.07
C LEU A 130 19.79 9.64 18.52
N ILE A 131 19.65 8.32 18.72
CA ILE A 131 19.58 7.67 20.03
C ILE A 131 20.90 7.84 20.78
N HIS A 132 22.03 7.57 20.11
CA HIS A 132 23.37 7.77 20.66
C HIS A 132 23.63 9.24 21.02
N LYS A 133 23.29 10.18 20.13
CA LYS A 133 23.44 11.62 20.36
C LYS A 133 22.67 12.11 21.59
N LYS A 134 21.52 11.49 21.89
CA LYS A 134 20.68 11.82 23.05
C LYS A 134 20.98 10.99 24.29
N LYS A 135 21.94 10.06 24.22
CA LYS A 135 22.36 9.18 25.32
C LYS A 135 21.16 8.48 25.98
N LEU A 136 20.25 7.96 25.18
CA LEU A 136 19.09 7.25 25.71
C LEU A 136 19.51 5.86 26.16
N ASN A 137 19.00 5.44 27.31
CA ASN A 137 19.19 4.09 27.83
C ASN A 137 18.07 3.15 27.36
N LYS A 138 18.26 1.84 27.58
CA LYS A 138 17.30 0.78 27.23
C LYS A 138 15.91 1.02 27.83
N ASN A 139 15.83 1.45 29.09
CA ASN A 139 14.54 1.67 29.77
C ASN A 139 13.71 2.79 29.13
N ILE A 140 14.35 3.90 28.72
CA ILE A 140 13.66 4.99 28.03
C ILE A 140 13.22 4.54 26.63
N LEU A 141 14.00 3.68 25.99
CA LEU A 141 13.67 3.12 24.68
C LEU A 141 12.44 2.20 24.75
N ASP A 142 12.31 1.41 25.81
CA ASP A 142 11.11 0.60 26.09
C ASP A 142 9.85 1.46 26.20
N THR A 143 9.95 2.59 26.90
CA THR A 143 8.82 3.54 26.99
C THR A 143 8.38 4.06 25.61
N TYR A 144 9.31 4.20 24.66
CA TYR A 144 8.96 4.61 23.29
C TYR A 144 8.41 3.46 22.46
N ILE A 145 8.97 2.26 22.61
CA ILE A 145 8.50 1.03 21.98
C ILE A 145 7.02 0.80 22.34
N ASP A 146 6.70 0.79 23.63
CA ASP A 146 5.33 0.55 24.12
C ASP A 146 4.37 1.62 23.62
N TYR A 147 4.79 2.90 23.69
CA TYR A 147 3.98 4.02 23.18
C TYR A 147 3.64 3.87 21.68
N PHE A 148 4.60 3.49 20.84
CA PHE A 148 4.35 3.34 19.41
C PHE A 148 3.53 2.09 19.09
N ASP A 149 3.64 1.04 19.91
CA ASP A 149 2.82 -0.17 19.78
C ASP A 149 1.35 0.12 20.09
N GLU A 150 1.07 0.70 21.26
CA GLU A 150 -0.28 1.11 21.67
C GLU A 150 -0.91 2.08 20.64
N LYS A 151 -0.11 3.01 20.12
CA LYS A 151 -0.59 3.97 19.12
C LYS A 151 -0.92 3.30 17.79
N SER A 152 -0.14 2.32 17.37
CA SER A 152 -0.38 1.52 16.18
C SER A 152 -1.71 0.75 16.28
N GLU A 153 -1.92 0.05 17.39
CA GLU A 153 -3.13 -0.74 17.62
C GLU A 153 -4.38 0.15 17.72
N SER A 154 -4.30 1.26 18.45
CA SER A 154 -5.40 2.23 18.55
C SER A 154 -5.85 2.75 17.18
N ILE A 155 -4.90 3.09 16.30
CA ILE A 155 -5.22 3.55 14.94
C ILE A 155 -5.81 2.43 14.09
N LYS A 156 -5.26 1.20 14.17
CA LYS A 156 -5.83 0.05 13.45
C LYS A 156 -7.28 -0.18 13.84
N SER A 157 -7.57 -0.24 15.13
CA SER A 157 -8.93 -0.43 15.65
C SER A 157 -9.87 0.65 15.14
N LYS A 158 -9.46 1.93 15.20
CA LYS A 158 -10.28 3.05 14.74
C LYS A 158 -10.57 3.00 13.23
N ASN A 159 -9.58 2.58 12.43
CA ASN A 159 -9.72 2.55 10.97
C ASN A 159 -10.45 1.30 10.45
N TRP A 160 -10.53 0.23 11.24
CA TRP A 160 -11.34 -0.95 10.91
C TRP A 160 -12.83 -0.70 11.02
N LEU A 161 -13.26 0.10 12.00
CA LEU A 161 -14.67 0.38 12.27
C LEU A 161 -15.47 0.85 11.03
N PRO A 162 -15.03 1.86 10.25
CA PRO A 162 -15.75 2.26 9.04
C PRO A 162 -15.76 1.19 7.95
N ILE A 163 -14.71 0.35 7.85
CA ILE A 163 -14.66 -0.76 6.88
C ILE A 163 -15.70 -1.82 7.24
N SER A 164 -15.77 -2.19 8.52
CA SER A 164 -16.76 -3.14 9.03
C SER A 164 -18.18 -2.64 8.79
N PHE A 165 -18.43 -1.34 9.02
CA PHE A 165 -19.72 -0.72 8.71
C PHE A 165 -20.07 -0.84 7.22
N LEU A 166 -19.15 -0.44 6.33
CA LEU A 166 -19.37 -0.55 4.87
C LEU A 166 -19.57 -2.00 4.40
N ALA A 167 -18.88 -2.97 5.02
CA ALA A 167 -19.04 -4.38 4.69
C ALA A 167 -20.46 -4.88 5.00
N VAL A 168 -21.02 -4.47 6.15
CA VAL A 168 -22.38 -4.85 6.56
C VAL A 168 -23.44 -4.37 5.57
N PHE A 169 -23.30 -3.17 4.99
CA PHE A 169 -24.25 -2.66 3.99
C PHE A 169 -23.96 -3.14 2.57
N SER A 170 -22.70 -3.37 2.21
CA SER A 170 -22.33 -3.77 0.84
C SER A 170 -22.61 -5.25 0.57
N LEU A 171 -22.54 -6.13 1.57
CA LEU A 171 -22.82 -7.56 1.40
C LEU A 171 -24.25 -7.88 0.93
N PRO A 172 -25.33 -7.31 1.51
CA PRO A 172 -26.69 -7.50 1.01
C PRO A 172 -26.86 -6.99 -0.44
N ILE A 173 -26.28 -5.83 -0.76
CA ILE A 173 -26.34 -5.26 -2.11
C ILE A 173 -25.64 -6.18 -3.11
N TRP A 174 -24.47 -6.69 -2.75
CA TRP A 174 -23.72 -7.65 -3.55
C TRP A 174 -24.51 -8.95 -3.78
N ASN A 175 -25.11 -9.51 -2.73
CA ASN A 175 -25.95 -10.71 -2.85
C ASN A 175 -27.16 -10.48 -3.78
N ALA A 176 -27.85 -9.34 -3.66
CA ALA A 176 -28.96 -9.00 -4.54
C ALA A 176 -28.50 -8.89 -6.01
N LEU A 177 -27.34 -8.29 -6.24
CA LEU A 177 -26.77 -8.10 -7.58
C LEU A 177 -26.33 -9.44 -8.21
N ILE A 178 -25.67 -10.31 -7.45
CA ILE A 178 -25.32 -11.67 -7.87
C ILE A 178 -26.57 -12.47 -8.22
N ASN A 179 -27.58 -12.46 -7.35
CA ASN A 179 -28.83 -13.22 -7.55
C ASN A 179 -29.59 -12.77 -8.80
N LYS A 180 -29.41 -11.53 -9.25
CA LYS A 180 -29.96 -11.04 -10.51
C LYS A 180 -29.14 -11.47 -11.73
N ILE A 181 -27.81 -11.47 -11.62
CA ILE A 181 -26.91 -11.69 -12.75
C ILE A 181 -26.71 -13.18 -13.08
N ILE A 182 -26.50 -14.04 -12.06
CA ILE A 182 -26.20 -15.47 -12.27
C ILE A 182 -27.29 -16.19 -13.07
N PRO A 183 -28.59 -16.07 -12.74
CA PRO A 183 -29.64 -16.79 -13.48
C PRO A 183 -29.74 -16.35 -14.94
N ASN A 184 -29.48 -15.07 -15.23
CA ASN A 184 -29.47 -14.56 -16.60
C ASN A 184 -28.32 -15.15 -17.43
N ILE A 185 -27.17 -15.39 -16.83
CA ILE A 185 -26.01 -16.00 -17.49
C ILE A 185 -26.26 -17.49 -17.74
N LEU A 186 -26.81 -18.21 -16.75
CA LEU A 186 -27.08 -19.65 -16.89
C LEU A 186 -28.14 -19.95 -17.97
N LYS A 187 -29.06 -19.01 -18.21
CA LYS A 187 -30.05 -19.10 -19.29
C LYS A 187 -29.49 -18.70 -20.66
N GLN A 188 -28.29 -18.11 -20.70
CA GLN A 188 -27.68 -17.63 -21.93
C GLN A 188 -27.09 -18.83 -22.70
N LYS A 189 -27.44 -18.96 -23.98
CA LYS A 189 -26.98 -20.08 -24.83
C LYS A 189 -25.68 -19.79 -25.58
N ASP A 190 -25.21 -18.55 -25.54
CA ASP A 190 -24.01 -18.11 -26.23
C ASP A 190 -22.76 -18.38 -25.37
N LEU A 191 -21.99 -19.40 -25.77
CA LEU A 191 -20.74 -19.80 -25.12
C LEU A 191 -19.71 -18.66 -25.08
N VAL A 192 -19.66 -17.80 -26.10
CA VAL A 192 -18.69 -16.70 -26.16
C VAL A 192 -18.99 -15.68 -25.07
N LEU A 193 -20.26 -15.30 -24.89
CA LEU A 193 -20.68 -14.37 -23.85
C LEU A 193 -20.50 -14.93 -22.43
N ILE A 194 -20.61 -16.25 -22.26
CA ILE A 194 -20.31 -16.92 -20.99
C ILE A 194 -18.81 -16.84 -20.69
N ILE A 195 -17.94 -17.17 -21.65
CA ILE A 195 -16.48 -17.10 -21.47
C ILE A 195 -16.04 -15.68 -21.12
N ILE A 196 -16.54 -14.67 -21.85
CA ILE A 196 -16.24 -13.25 -21.60
C ILE A 196 -16.60 -12.87 -20.16
N PHE A 197 -17.75 -13.32 -19.66
CA PHE A 197 -18.17 -13.03 -18.29
C PHE A 197 -17.21 -13.65 -17.26
N PHE A 198 -16.78 -14.90 -17.44
CA PHE A 198 -15.83 -15.54 -16.52
C PHE A 198 -14.45 -14.86 -16.54
N VAL A 199 -13.99 -14.40 -17.71
CA VAL A 199 -12.75 -13.62 -17.82
C VAL A 199 -12.87 -12.31 -17.05
N ALA A 200 -13.99 -11.58 -17.21
CA ALA A 200 -14.27 -10.38 -16.44
C ALA A 200 -14.31 -10.67 -14.93
N LEU A 201 -15.00 -11.72 -14.50
CA LEU A 201 -15.04 -12.11 -13.09
C LEU A 201 -13.64 -12.37 -12.50
N LEU A 202 -12.77 -13.04 -13.25
CA LEU A 202 -11.39 -13.27 -12.84
C LEU A 202 -10.61 -11.95 -12.73
N LEU A 203 -10.77 -11.06 -13.72
CA LEU A 203 -10.15 -9.74 -13.73
C LEU A 203 -10.62 -8.88 -12.53
N PHE A 204 -11.92 -8.92 -12.23
CA PHE A 204 -12.52 -8.26 -11.08
C PHE A 204 -11.90 -8.72 -9.76
N LEU A 205 -11.69 -10.03 -9.57
CA LEU A 205 -11.01 -10.55 -8.38
C LEU A 205 -9.59 -9.98 -8.25
N VAL A 206 -8.81 -9.99 -9.34
CA VAL A 206 -7.45 -9.42 -9.35
C VAL A 206 -7.47 -7.93 -8.98
N LEU A 207 -8.41 -7.17 -9.55
CA LEU A 207 -8.55 -5.74 -9.28
C LEU A 207 -8.98 -5.46 -7.83
N ILE A 208 -9.85 -6.28 -7.24
CA ILE A 208 -10.19 -6.18 -5.82
C ILE A 208 -8.95 -6.39 -4.95
N PHE A 209 -8.12 -7.40 -5.24
CA PHE A 209 -6.88 -7.62 -4.48
C PHE A 209 -5.90 -6.45 -4.60
N ALA A 210 -5.77 -5.87 -5.81
CA ALA A 210 -4.94 -4.69 -6.04
C ALA A 210 -5.49 -3.47 -5.26
N LEU A 211 -6.80 -3.22 -5.34
CA LEU A 211 -7.46 -2.12 -4.66
C LEU A 211 -7.38 -2.26 -3.14
N ARG A 212 -7.56 -3.48 -2.61
CA ARG A 212 -7.37 -3.79 -1.19
C ARG A 212 -5.98 -3.37 -0.74
N THR A 213 -4.94 -3.68 -1.51
CA THR A 213 -3.55 -3.34 -1.18
C THR A 213 -3.33 -1.82 -1.13
N ILE A 214 -3.93 -1.07 -2.06
CA ILE A 214 -3.86 0.40 -2.07
C ILE A 214 -4.61 0.99 -0.89
N LEU A 215 -5.84 0.53 -0.64
CA LEU A 215 -6.69 0.99 0.45
C LEU A 215 -6.06 0.70 1.81
N THR A 216 -5.52 -0.50 2.03
CA THR A 216 -4.84 -0.81 3.29
C THR A 216 -3.60 0.04 3.48
N SER A 217 -2.83 0.30 2.42
CA SER A 217 -1.67 1.19 2.46
C SER A 217 -2.04 2.62 2.86
N ILE A 218 -3.21 3.13 2.42
CA ILE A 218 -3.68 4.47 2.76
C ILE A 218 -4.29 4.51 4.17
N LEU A 219 -5.26 3.63 4.44
CA LEU A 219 -6.00 3.59 5.70
C LEU A 219 -5.09 3.26 6.88
N PHE A 220 -4.21 2.27 6.73
CA PHE A 220 -3.34 1.83 7.81
C PHE A 220 -1.95 2.45 7.75
N LYS A 221 -1.70 3.44 6.87
CA LYS A 221 -0.38 4.06 6.69
C LYS A 221 0.28 4.43 8.03
N LYS A 222 -0.42 5.24 8.83
CA LYS A 222 0.12 5.74 10.10
C LYS A 222 0.33 4.63 11.12
N ALA A 223 -0.59 3.68 11.21
CA ALA A 223 -0.42 2.53 12.12
C ALA A 223 0.80 1.70 11.72
N GLU A 224 0.97 1.47 10.42
CA GLU A 224 2.10 0.74 9.88
C GLU A 224 3.43 1.49 10.09
N GLU A 225 3.45 2.82 9.96
CA GLU A 225 4.62 3.65 10.30
C GLU A 225 4.98 3.53 11.78
N TYR A 226 4.01 3.57 12.71
CA TYR A 226 4.28 3.37 14.13
C TYR A 226 4.77 1.95 14.45
N ARG A 227 4.18 0.93 13.81
CA ARG A 227 4.64 -0.46 13.94
C ARG A 227 6.08 -0.63 13.44
N GLN A 228 6.40 -0.08 12.27
CA GLN A 228 7.76 -0.08 11.73
C GLN A 228 8.71 0.64 12.68
N LEU A 229 8.29 1.75 13.29
CA LEU A 229 9.12 2.46 14.24
C LEU A 229 9.39 1.64 15.50
N ASN A 230 8.38 0.97 16.05
CA ASN A 230 8.55 0.01 17.15
C ASN A 230 9.61 -1.05 16.77
N GLU A 231 9.45 -1.70 15.62
CA GLU A 231 10.39 -2.72 15.13
C GLU A 231 11.82 -2.18 14.99
N LEU A 232 11.98 -0.97 14.42
CA LEU A 232 13.27 -0.31 14.29
C LEU A 232 13.91 -0.01 15.64
N LEU A 233 13.14 0.48 16.61
CA LEU A 233 13.65 0.79 17.95
C LEU A 233 14.03 -0.47 18.72
N ARG A 234 13.29 -1.58 18.57
CA ARG A 234 13.64 -2.89 19.15
C ARG A 234 14.99 -3.39 18.63
N ILE A 235 15.21 -3.33 17.31
CA ILE A 235 16.50 -3.70 16.70
C ILE A 235 17.65 -2.84 17.27
N ILE A 236 17.41 -1.54 17.43
CA ILE A 236 18.44 -0.65 17.97
C ILE A 236 18.69 -0.93 19.45
N LYS A 237 17.66 -1.23 20.24
CA LYS A 237 17.79 -1.61 21.66
C LYS A 237 18.74 -2.78 21.85
N GLU A 238 18.63 -3.80 21.00
CA GLU A 238 19.48 -5.00 21.02
C GLU A 238 20.95 -4.67 20.69
N SER A 239 21.20 -3.58 19.95
CA SER A 239 22.54 -3.13 19.57
C SER A 239 23.20 -2.15 20.53
N ILE A 240 22.48 -1.70 21.58
CA ILE A 240 23.01 -0.80 22.61
C ILE A 240 23.51 -1.68 23.75
N ASP A 241 24.74 -1.44 24.24
CA ASP A 241 25.26 -2.07 25.45
C ASP A 241 24.57 -1.53 26.71
#